data_AF-A0A937ZUF5-F1
#
_entry.id   AF-A0A937ZUF5-F1
#
_cell.length_a   1.000
_cell.length_b   1.000
_cell.length_c   1.000
_cell.angle_alpha   90.00
_cell.angle_beta   90.00
_cell.angle_gamma   90.00
#
_symmetry.space_group_name_H-M   'P 1'
#
loop_
_entity.id
_entity.type
_entity.pdbx_description
1 polymer ?
#
loop_
_entity_poly.entity_id
_entity_poly.type
_entity_poly.pdbx_seq_one_letter_code
_entity_poly.pdbx_strand_id
1 'polypeptide(L)'
;MEVLTRIAPPELVTEGLIDVKAHVRVLEGDAVLAESNRAVSTAWPEANGSLLVPEADVDMNRLSEAGPGEDGDMRFNGPSGQPVAWRDRGTSSDGSALIGFDRKALNILLEDRQEGWEKVATVERFPRWGDIRDLVRLMDVQPLGADLFEAPTYGNVRRNVVEGGQLLGDVVVAAGRTDPGKRVISAHAIFSRPAVFDRTLEVAVNCSRVGRSFSTVTVEISQGGNPISTGAVLLDAGADDLIRHDVEMLDVVGPEGALPYDFGLIGRELRIVDGAYDPDPERVAKPEIHAWMRHRWQPDDPVLRQALLGQPTTHWTIGAAMLP
;
A
#
# COMPACT_ATOMS: atom_id res chain seq x y z
N MET A 1 17.59 14.87 19.18
CA MET A 1 18.08 14.87 17.79
C MET A 1 18.61 13.47 17.53
N GLU A 2 17.69 12.49 17.54
CA GLU A 2 18.02 11.11 17.21
C GLU A 2 18.10 11.01 15.70
N VAL A 3 19.22 10.46 15.26
CA VAL A 3 19.48 10.10 13.88
C VAL A 3 18.28 9.30 13.38
N LEU A 4 17.67 9.79 12.30
CA LEU A 4 16.75 9.05 11.42
C LEU A 4 17.27 7.63 11.28
N THR A 5 16.74 6.70 12.08
CA THR A 5 16.92 5.29 11.84
C THR A 5 16.16 5.02 10.56
N ARG A 6 16.93 5.04 9.46
CA ARG A 6 16.61 4.27 8.26
C ARG A 6 16.03 2.96 8.76
N ILE A 7 14.77 2.72 8.46
CA ILE A 7 14.19 1.40 8.62
C ILE A 7 15.12 0.50 7.83
N ALA A 8 15.68 -0.50 8.49
CA ALA A 8 16.51 -1.46 7.79
C ALA A 8 15.69 -1.98 6.60
N PRO A 9 16.26 -2.03 5.38
CA PRO A 9 15.64 -2.82 4.31
C PRO A 9 15.35 -4.22 4.87
N PRO A 10 14.29 -4.92 4.38
CA PRO A 10 13.90 -6.21 4.92
C PRO A 10 15.12 -7.08 5.19
N GLU A 11 15.26 -7.57 6.41
CA GLU A 11 16.39 -8.43 6.78
C GLU A 11 16.37 -9.66 5.86
N LEU A 12 17.39 -9.77 5.01
CA LEU A 12 17.66 -11.00 4.27
C LEU A 12 17.95 -12.07 5.32
N VAL A 13 17.05 -13.04 5.43
CA VAL A 13 17.20 -14.11 6.44
C VAL A 13 18.22 -15.15 5.93
N THR A 14 18.28 -15.35 4.61
CA THR A 14 19.22 -16.18 3.82
C THR A 14 19.25 -15.69 2.35
N GLU A 15 20.14 -16.22 1.48
CA GLU A 15 20.30 -15.80 0.07
C GLU A 15 18.96 -15.65 -0.68
N GLY A 16 18.50 -14.41 -0.86
CA GLY A 16 17.32 -14.06 -1.66
C GLY A 16 15.95 -14.24 -0.98
N LEU A 17 15.89 -14.61 0.31
CA LEU A 17 14.64 -14.76 1.06
C LEU A 17 14.42 -13.61 2.06
N ILE A 18 13.19 -13.13 2.11
CA ILE A 18 12.76 -11.95 2.88
C ILE A 18 11.74 -12.38 3.93
N ASP A 19 11.93 -11.98 5.18
CA ASP A 19 11.02 -12.33 6.26
C ASP A 19 9.63 -11.69 6.08
N VAL A 20 8.57 -12.48 6.18
CA VAL A 20 7.19 -11.98 6.15
C VAL A 20 6.76 -11.71 7.58
N LYS A 21 6.80 -10.44 7.98
CA LYS A 21 6.39 -9.96 9.31
C LYS A 21 4.86 -9.97 9.48
N ALA A 22 4.24 -11.15 9.41
CA ALA A 22 2.81 -11.37 9.64
C ALA A 22 2.55 -12.83 10.06
N HIS A 23 1.44 -13.06 10.74
CA HIS A 23 0.93 -14.41 10.92
C HIS A 23 0.24 -14.87 9.64
N VAL A 24 0.79 -15.88 8.97
CA VAL A 24 0.31 -16.40 7.70
C VAL A 24 -0.66 -17.55 7.94
N ARG A 25 -1.80 -17.54 7.24
CA ARG A 25 -2.72 -18.66 7.16
C ARG A 25 -3.03 -18.97 5.69
N VAL A 26 -2.85 -20.22 5.29
CA VAL A 26 -3.11 -20.68 3.93
C VAL A 26 -4.35 -21.56 3.94
N LEU A 27 -5.35 -21.24 3.12
CA LEU A 27 -6.63 -21.96 3.09
C LEU A 27 -7.01 -22.40 1.68
N GLU A 28 -7.53 -23.62 1.56
CA GLU A 28 -8.32 -24.09 0.41
C GLU A 28 -9.79 -24.24 0.85
N GLY A 29 -10.65 -23.33 0.39
CA GLY A 29 -11.98 -23.19 0.99
C GLY A 29 -11.87 -22.89 2.50
N ASP A 30 -12.51 -23.72 3.34
CA ASP A 30 -12.42 -23.62 4.80
C ASP A 30 -11.26 -24.44 5.39
N ALA A 31 -10.56 -25.23 4.57
CA ALA A 31 -9.47 -26.09 5.04
C ALA A 31 -8.17 -25.29 5.18
N VAL A 32 -7.72 -25.10 6.42
CA VAL A 32 -6.39 -24.56 6.72
C VAL A 32 -5.32 -25.58 6.31
N LEU A 33 -4.41 -25.19 5.41
CA LEU A 33 -3.28 -26.00 4.94
C LEU A 33 -1.99 -25.67 5.69
N ALA A 34 -1.81 -24.42 6.13
CA ALA A 34 -0.63 -23.99 6.87
C ALA A 34 -0.93 -22.78 7.76
N GLU A 35 -0.26 -22.69 8.91
CA GLU A 35 -0.27 -21.51 9.79
C GLU A 35 1.14 -21.23 10.32
N SER A 36 1.69 -20.04 10.07
CA SER A 36 3.10 -19.77 10.40
C SER A 36 3.36 -18.31 10.78
N ASN A 37 4.30 -18.10 11.71
CA ASN A 37 4.92 -16.79 11.99
C ASN A 37 6.35 -16.71 11.42
N ARG A 38 6.74 -17.67 10.58
CA ARG A 38 8.09 -17.88 10.05
C ARG A 38 8.09 -17.93 8.52
N ALA A 39 7.04 -17.42 7.90
CA ALA A 39 6.92 -17.40 6.46
C ALA A 39 7.93 -16.40 5.86
N VAL A 40 8.41 -16.71 4.67
CA VAL A 40 9.35 -15.88 3.92
C VAL A 40 8.84 -15.65 2.50
N SER A 41 9.34 -14.61 1.83
CA SER A 41 9.06 -14.34 0.44
C SER A 41 10.32 -14.29 -0.40
N THR A 42 10.20 -14.68 -1.68
CA THR A 42 11.32 -14.68 -2.63
C THR A 42 11.61 -13.30 -3.24
N ALA A 43 10.76 -12.31 -3.00
CA ALA A 43 10.96 -10.94 -3.47
C ALA A 43 10.20 -9.93 -2.62
N TRP A 44 10.72 -8.70 -2.54
CA TRP A 44 10.03 -7.54 -2.01
C TRP A 44 9.76 -6.54 -3.13
N PRO A 45 8.55 -5.97 -3.24
CA PRO A 45 7.34 -6.36 -2.49
C PRO A 45 6.87 -7.77 -2.83
N GLU A 46 6.11 -8.41 -1.93
CA GLU A 46 5.70 -9.79 -2.12
C GLU A 46 4.76 -10.00 -3.33
N ALA A 47 4.17 -8.93 -3.88
CA ALA A 47 3.54 -8.90 -5.22
C ALA A 47 4.33 -9.66 -6.29
N ASN A 48 5.66 -9.59 -6.22
CA ASN A 48 6.57 -10.14 -7.22
C ASN A 48 7.17 -11.48 -6.83
N GLY A 49 6.95 -11.92 -5.59
CA GLY A 49 7.51 -13.14 -5.04
C GLY A 49 6.50 -14.25 -4.84
N SER A 50 7.01 -15.41 -4.45
CA SER A 50 6.25 -16.50 -3.86
C SER A 50 6.25 -16.36 -2.34
N LEU A 51 5.17 -16.77 -1.69
CA LEU A 51 5.13 -16.95 -0.25
C LEU A 51 5.55 -18.39 0.06
N LEU A 52 6.54 -18.54 0.93
CA LEU A 52 7.09 -19.82 1.35
C LEU A 52 6.90 -19.97 2.85
N VAL A 53 6.44 -21.15 3.28
CA VAL A 53 6.19 -21.49 4.68
C VAL A 53 7.07 -22.68 5.06
N PRO A 54 7.71 -22.70 6.24
CA PRO A 54 8.42 -23.89 6.71
C PRO A 54 7.51 -25.11 6.71
N GLU A 55 7.98 -26.24 6.18
CA GLU A 55 7.19 -27.48 6.07
C GLU A 55 6.65 -27.96 7.41
N ALA A 56 7.37 -27.68 8.51
CA ALA A 56 6.92 -27.99 9.87
C ALA A 56 5.63 -27.23 10.30
N ASP A 57 5.30 -26.13 9.62
CA ASP A 57 4.11 -25.31 9.85
C ASP A 57 2.97 -25.64 8.85
N VAL A 58 3.14 -26.67 8.02
CA VAL A 58 2.18 -27.13 7.00
C VAL A 58 1.54 -28.44 7.46
N ASP A 59 0.20 -28.55 7.35
CA ASP A 59 -0.51 -29.81 7.59
C ASP A 59 -0.35 -30.74 6.38
N MET A 60 0.77 -31.46 6.37
CA MET A 60 1.10 -32.40 5.30
C MET A 60 0.09 -33.55 5.14
N ASN A 61 -0.80 -33.80 6.12
CA ASN A 61 -1.86 -34.80 5.97
C ASN A 61 -2.99 -34.34 5.05
N ARG A 62 -3.10 -33.03 4.81
CA ARG A 62 -4.06 -32.43 3.87
C ARG A 62 -3.49 -32.32 2.47
N LEU A 63 -2.22 -32.64 2.29
CA LEU A 63 -1.52 -32.60 1.03
C LEU A 63 -1.23 -34.02 0.54
N SER A 64 -1.26 -34.22 -0.77
CA SER A 64 -0.85 -35.48 -1.38
C SER A 64 0.13 -35.23 -2.52
N GLU A 65 1.12 -36.11 -2.70
CA GLU A 65 2.13 -35.93 -3.75
C GLU A 65 1.47 -35.98 -5.13
N ALA A 66 1.69 -34.92 -5.92
CA ALA A 66 1.25 -34.83 -7.31
C ALA A 66 2.34 -35.26 -8.29
N GLY A 67 3.56 -35.49 -7.80
CA GLY A 67 4.76 -35.73 -8.61
C GLY A 67 5.53 -34.44 -8.92
N PRO A 68 6.60 -34.52 -9.74
CA PRO A 68 7.38 -33.35 -10.10
C PRO A 68 6.60 -32.43 -11.05
N GLY A 69 6.68 -31.12 -10.82
CA GLY A 69 6.20 -30.10 -11.74
C GLY A 69 7.11 -29.94 -12.97
N GLU A 70 6.74 -29.04 -13.88
CA GLU A 70 7.51 -28.74 -15.10
C GLU A 70 8.95 -28.28 -14.79
N ASP A 71 9.12 -27.55 -13.69
CA ASP A 71 10.43 -27.09 -13.22
C ASP A 71 11.19 -28.13 -12.38
N GLY A 72 10.65 -29.35 -12.23
CA GLY A 72 11.25 -30.44 -11.46
C GLY A 72 10.99 -30.39 -9.95
N ASP A 73 10.36 -29.33 -9.44
CA ASP A 73 10.02 -29.19 -8.03
C ASP A 73 8.88 -30.15 -7.64
N MET A 74 8.93 -30.73 -6.45
CA MET A 74 7.88 -31.64 -5.95
C MET A 74 6.57 -30.85 -5.75
N ARG A 75 5.49 -31.28 -6.41
CA ARG A 75 4.16 -30.66 -6.30
C ARG A 75 3.26 -31.45 -5.35
N PHE A 76 2.35 -30.72 -4.71
CA PHE A 76 1.34 -31.29 -3.83
C PHE A 76 -0.06 -30.88 -4.26
N ASN A 77 -0.97 -31.86 -4.29
CA ASN A 77 -2.39 -31.63 -4.43
C ASN A 77 -3.01 -31.24 -3.10
N GLY A 78 -3.94 -30.30 -3.13
CA GLY A 78 -4.78 -29.94 -1.98
C GLY A 78 -5.97 -30.89 -1.81
N PRO A 79 -6.81 -30.66 -0.78
CA PRO A 79 -8.10 -31.32 -0.61
C PRO A 79 -8.99 -31.41 -1.86
N SER A 80 -8.94 -30.44 -2.78
CA SER A 80 -9.66 -30.47 -4.06
C SER A 80 -9.12 -31.49 -5.08
N GLY A 81 -7.95 -32.09 -4.81
CA GLY A 81 -7.22 -32.96 -5.73
C GLY A 81 -6.45 -32.20 -6.81
N GLN A 82 -6.46 -30.86 -6.81
CA GLN A 82 -5.69 -30.04 -7.73
C GLN A 82 -4.31 -29.69 -7.15
N PRO A 83 -3.27 -29.51 -7.98
CA PRO A 83 -1.97 -29.03 -7.51
C PRO A 83 -2.07 -27.61 -6.95
N VAL A 84 -1.72 -27.41 -5.67
CA VAL A 84 -1.83 -26.10 -4.99
C VAL A 84 -0.56 -25.68 -4.25
N ALA A 85 0.42 -26.58 -4.09
CA ALA A 85 1.65 -26.29 -3.38
C ALA A 85 2.86 -26.97 -4.04
N TRP A 86 4.07 -26.50 -3.71
CA TRP A 86 5.32 -27.10 -4.13
C TRP A 86 6.36 -27.05 -3.02
N ARG A 87 7.30 -27.99 -2.99
CA ARG A 87 8.49 -27.89 -2.15
C ARG A 87 9.51 -27.01 -2.87
N ASP A 88 9.89 -25.92 -2.23
CA ASP A 88 10.90 -25.00 -2.74
C ASP A 88 12.31 -25.62 -2.66
N ARG A 89 13.21 -25.16 -3.53
CA ARG A 89 14.60 -25.63 -3.55
C ARG A 89 15.43 -25.01 -2.43
N GLY A 90 15.05 -23.83 -1.96
CA GLY A 90 15.63 -23.16 -0.82
C GLY A 90 15.14 -23.75 0.51
N THR A 91 15.85 -23.37 1.58
CA THR A 91 15.51 -23.72 2.95
C THR A 91 15.37 -22.47 3.81
N SER A 92 14.60 -22.58 4.88
CA SER A 92 14.53 -21.56 5.93
C SER A 92 15.91 -21.36 6.60
N SER A 93 16.06 -20.29 7.37
CA SER A 93 17.28 -19.98 8.13
C SER A 93 17.65 -21.05 9.16
N ASP A 94 16.66 -21.83 9.62
CA ASP A 94 16.86 -22.98 10.52
C ASP A 94 17.13 -24.30 9.77
N GLY A 95 17.24 -24.26 8.43
CA GLY A 95 17.45 -25.43 7.57
C GLY A 95 16.19 -26.22 7.24
N SER A 96 15.01 -25.78 7.70
CA SER A 96 13.74 -26.43 7.35
C SER A 96 13.44 -26.32 5.86
N ALA A 97 12.88 -27.39 5.27
CA ALA A 97 12.30 -27.33 3.95
C ALA A 97 11.18 -26.29 3.90
N LEU A 98 11.02 -25.65 2.74
CA LEU A 98 10.01 -24.62 2.51
C LEU A 98 8.95 -25.12 1.53
N ILE A 99 7.69 -24.82 1.81
CA ILE A 99 6.55 -25.10 0.95
C ILE A 99 6.00 -23.79 0.40
N GLY A 100 5.97 -23.66 -0.92
CA GLY A 100 5.30 -22.57 -1.62
C GLY A 100 3.86 -22.92 -1.98
N PHE A 101 3.01 -21.90 -2.09
CA PHE A 101 1.57 -22.04 -2.31
C PHE A 101 1.10 -21.24 -3.53
N ASP A 102 0.20 -21.83 -4.32
CA ASP A 102 -0.42 -21.15 -5.46
C ASP A 102 -1.45 -20.13 -4.96
N ARG A 103 -1.03 -18.86 -4.95
CA ARG A 103 -1.85 -17.70 -4.59
C ARG A 103 -3.11 -17.50 -5.46
N LYS A 104 -3.19 -18.10 -6.64
CA LYS A 104 -4.40 -18.05 -7.49
C LYS A 104 -5.43 -19.08 -7.06
N ALA A 105 -4.96 -20.26 -6.63
CA ALA A 105 -5.82 -21.35 -6.18
C ALA A 105 -6.26 -21.22 -4.72
N LEU A 106 -5.42 -20.59 -3.89
CA LEU A 106 -5.60 -20.56 -2.45
C LEU A 106 -5.98 -19.17 -1.92
N ASN A 107 -6.64 -19.15 -0.77
CA ASN A 107 -6.80 -17.95 0.03
C ASN A 107 -5.64 -17.89 1.04
N ILE A 108 -4.71 -16.98 0.81
CA ILE A 108 -3.54 -16.81 1.66
C ILE A 108 -3.73 -15.52 2.42
N LEU A 109 -3.96 -15.63 3.72
CA LEU A 109 -4.25 -14.53 4.62
C LEU A 109 -3.00 -14.16 5.42
N LEU A 110 -2.72 -12.87 5.48
CA LEU A 110 -1.62 -12.30 6.23
C LEU A 110 -2.21 -11.45 7.33
N GLU A 111 -2.15 -11.96 8.56
CA GLU A 111 -2.66 -11.29 9.73
C GLU A 111 -1.51 -10.51 10.40
N ASP A 112 -1.52 -9.19 10.25
CA ASP A 112 -0.51 -8.34 10.90
C ASP A 112 -0.92 -8.09 12.36
N ARG A 113 -0.32 -8.90 13.26
CA ARG A 113 -0.54 -8.92 14.71
C ARG A 113 0.59 -8.22 15.48
N GLN A 114 0.88 -6.95 15.16
CA GLN A 114 1.83 -6.16 15.96
C GLN A 114 1.30 -5.84 17.36
N GLU A 115 2.23 -5.77 18.33
CA GLU A 115 1.98 -5.55 19.75
C GLU A 115 1.22 -4.23 20.00
N GLY A 116 0.19 -4.27 20.85
CA GLY A 116 -0.67 -3.12 21.17
C GLY A 116 -1.91 -2.96 20.28
N TRP A 117 -2.12 -3.86 19.32
CA TRP A 117 -3.23 -3.83 18.36
C TRP A 117 -3.96 -5.17 18.23
N GLU A 118 -3.92 -6.01 19.28
CA GLU A 118 -4.40 -7.39 19.24
C GLU A 118 -5.91 -7.53 18.97
N LYS A 119 -6.69 -6.46 19.21
CA LYS A 119 -8.14 -6.42 18.94
C LYS A 119 -8.49 -6.12 17.49
N VAL A 120 -7.51 -5.75 16.65
CA VAL A 120 -7.73 -5.24 15.30
C VAL A 120 -6.63 -5.72 14.34
N ALA A 121 -6.50 -7.04 14.21
CA ALA A 121 -5.68 -7.63 13.16
C ALA A 121 -6.22 -7.18 11.79
N THR A 122 -5.36 -6.58 10.95
CA THR A 122 -5.66 -6.41 9.53
C THR A 122 -5.33 -7.72 8.85
N VAL A 123 -6.31 -8.27 8.15
CA VAL A 123 -6.18 -9.54 7.43
C VAL A 123 -6.18 -9.21 5.95
N GLU A 124 -5.00 -9.26 5.34
CA GLU A 124 -4.84 -8.96 3.92
C GLU A 124 -4.61 -10.25 3.13
N ARG A 125 -5.08 -10.27 1.89
CA ARG A 125 -4.85 -11.39 0.98
C ARG A 125 -3.52 -11.23 0.27
N PHE A 126 -2.68 -12.26 0.32
CA PHE A 126 -1.46 -12.30 -0.48
C PHE A 126 -1.81 -12.39 -1.98
N PRO A 127 -1.08 -11.67 -2.85
CA PRO A 127 0.10 -10.89 -2.53
C PRO A 127 -0.19 -9.44 -2.12
N ARG A 128 0.69 -8.88 -1.29
CA ARG A 128 0.64 -7.48 -0.87
C ARG A 128 1.34 -6.57 -1.88
N TRP A 129 0.85 -5.34 -2.04
CA TRP A 129 1.52 -4.33 -2.85
C TRP A 129 2.76 -3.80 -2.14
N GLY A 130 2.68 -3.55 -0.83
CA GLY A 130 3.73 -2.95 -0.02
C GLY A 130 3.20 -2.57 1.37
N ASP A 131 3.96 -1.76 2.11
CA ASP A 131 3.50 -1.17 3.37
C ASP A 131 3.30 0.35 3.32
N ILE A 132 2.74 0.89 4.40
CA ILE A 132 2.50 2.33 4.55
C ILE A 132 3.78 3.17 4.43
N ARG A 133 4.95 2.61 4.77
CA ARG A 133 6.24 3.30 4.68
C ARG A 133 6.76 3.32 3.26
N ASP A 134 6.53 2.26 2.49
CA ASP A 134 6.75 2.26 1.04
C ASP A 134 5.95 3.37 0.36
N LEU A 135 4.64 3.48 0.67
CA LEU A 135 3.80 4.53 0.10
C LEU A 135 4.33 5.93 0.46
N VAL A 136 4.71 6.15 1.73
CA VAL A 136 5.31 7.42 2.15
C VAL A 136 6.65 7.69 1.47
N ARG A 137 7.50 6.67 1.31
CA ARG A 137 8.78 6.78 0.58
C ARG A 137 8.55 7.20 -0.88
N LEU A 138 7.52 6.65 -1.53
CA LEU A 138 7.19 7.00 -2.92
C LEU A 138 6.73 8.45 -3.07
N MET A 139 6.06 9.01 -2.05
CA MET A 139 5.63 10.42 -2.04
C MET A 139 6.70 11.39 -1.55
N ASP A 140 7.74 10.91 -0.85
CA ASP A 140 8.84 11.74 -0.37
C ASP A 140 9.81 12.10 -1.51
N VAL A 141 9.38 13.02 -2.35
CA VAL A 141 10.16 13.51 -3.50
C VAL A 141 11.49 14.10 -3.05
N GLN A 142 12.56 13.71 -3.74
CA GLN A 142 13.93 14.12 -3.40
C GLN A 142 14.36 15.32 -4.26
N PRO A 143 15.03 16.33 -3.70
CA PRO A 143 15.42 17.51 -4.46
C PRO A 143 16.53 17.19 -5.47
N LEU A 144 16.33 17.59 -6.73
CA LEU A 144 17.34 17.64 -7.79
C LEU A 144 17.87 19.06 -8.04
N GLY A 145 17.13 20.08 -7.58
CA GLY A 145 17.45 21.50 -7.70
C GLY A 145 16.52 22.34 -6.83
N ALA A 146 16.53 23.66 -7.02
CA ALA A 146 15.72 24.57 -6.20
C ALA A 146 14.20 24.32 -6.32
N ASP A 147 13.73 24.03 -7.54
CA ASP A 147 12.32 23.82 -7.86
C ASP A 147 12.11 22.55 -8.71
N LEU A 148 13.02 21.58 -8.58
CA LEU A 148 12.98 20.32 -9.30
C LEU A 148 13.21 19.18 -8.31
N PHE A 149 12.32 18.20 -8.34
CA PHE A 149 12.35 17.04 -7.47
C PHE A 149 12.22 15.76 -8.30
N GLU A 150 12.52 14.64 -7.68
CA GLU A 150 12.37 13.30 -8.23
C GLU A 150 11.57 12.42 -7.26
N ALA A 151 10.48 11.83 -7.70
CA ALA A 151 9.80 10.78 -6.95
C ALA A 151 10.46 9.42 -7.24
N PRO A 152 10.80 8.64 -6.20
CA PRO A 152 11.55 7.41 -6.37
C PRO A 152 10.70 6.31 -7.01
N THR A 153 11.37 5.29 -7.54
CA THR A 153 10.72 4.11 -8.10
C THR A 153 10.27 3.15 -7.00
N TYR A 154 9.29 2.31 -7.36
CA TYR A 154 8.92 1.14 -6.58
C TYR A 154 9.51 -0.16 -7.14
N GLY A 155 9.81 -0.17 -8.44
CA GLY A 155 10.35 -1.33 -9.16
C GLY A 155 9.28 -2.01 -10.03
N ASN A 156 9.63 -3.17 -10.60
CA ASN A 156 8.70 -3.94 -11.43
C ASN A 156 7.64 -4.58 -10.55
N VAL A 157 6.44 -4.03 -10.51
CA VAL A 157 5.27 -4.62 -9.82
C VAL A 157 4.27 -5.19 -10.81
N ARG A 158 3.56 -6.24 -10.41
CA ARG A 158 2.52 -6.90 -11.23
C ARG A 158 1.54 -5.90 -11.88
N ARG A 159 1.11 -4.87 -11.15
CA ARG A 159 0.35 -3.73 -11.69
C ARG A 159 1.27 -2.52 -11.76
N ASN A 160 1.91 -2.33 -12.91
CA ASN A 160 2.87 -1.26 -13.15
C ASN A 160 2.18 0.06 -13.51
N VAL A 161 1.35 0.60 -12.61
CA VAL A 161 0.66 1.90 -12.80
C VAL A 161 0.67 2.68 -11.49
N VAL A 162 1.23 3.88 -11.51
CA VAL A 162 1.22 4.81 -10.37
C VAL A 162 -0.20 5.35 -10.16
N GLU A 163 -0.68 5.30 -8.92
CA GLU A 163 -2.01 5.77 -8.57
C GLU A 163 -2.12 7.29 -8.57
N GLY A 164 -3.25 7.83 -9.00
CA GLY A 164 -3.51 9.28 -8.97
C GLY A 164 -3.39 9.88 -7.57
N GLY A 165 -3.78 9.13 -6.54
CA GLY A 165 -3.61 9.54 -5.14
C GLY A 165 -2.13 9.71 -4.75
N GLN A 166 -1.24 8.86 -5.26
CA GLN A 166 0.20 9.02 -5.05
C GLN A 166 0.71 10.28 -5.78
N LEU A 167 0.32 10.46 -7.04
CA LEU A 167 0.70 11.66 -7.81
C LEU A 167 0.22 12.96 -7.13
N LEU A 168 -0.95 12.95 -6.49
CA LEU A 168 -1.43 14.06 -5.67
C LEU A 168 -0.53 14.26 -4.44
N GLY A 169 -0.11 13.17 -3.80
CA GLY A 169 0.89 13.20 -2.73
C GLY A 169 2.19 13.84 -3.18
N ASP A 170 2.74 13.44 -4.33
CA ASP A 170 3.97 14.02 -4.91
C ASP A 170 3.82 15.54 -5.12
N VAL A 171 2.67 15.99 -5.63
CA VAL A 171 2.33 17.42 -5.78
C VAL A 171 2.35 18.15 -4.43
N VAL A 172 1.72 17.57 -3.41
CA VAL A 172 1.65 18.16 -2.06
C VAL A 172 3.05 18.25 -1.44
N VAL A 173 3.85 17.19 -1.56
CA VAL A 173 5.20 17.15 -0.98
C VAL A 173 6.13 18.13 -1.70
N ALA A 174 6.18 18.11 -3.02
CA ALA A 174 7.01 19.05 -3.78
C ALA A 174 6.69 20.51 -3.43
N ALA A 175 5.40 20.87 -3.40
CA ALA A 175 4.98 22.22 -3.03
C ALA A 175 5.36 22.60 -1.59
N GLY A 176 5.18 21.70 -0.63
CA GLY A 176 5.55 21.93 0.78
C GLY A 176 7.07 22.05 0.97
N ARG A 177 7.87 21.33 0.16
CA ARG A 177 9.34 21.42 0.18
C ARG A 177 9.85 22.73 -0.41
N THR A 178 9.14 23.34 -1.36
CA THR A 178 9.50 24.62 -1.97
C THR A 178 9.33 25.82 -1.02
N ASP A 179 8.37 25.76 -0.08
CA ASP A 179 8.19 26.80 0.95
C ASP A 179 7.98 26.18 2.35
N PRO A 180 9.05 25.67 3.00
CA PRO A 180 8.94 24.91 4.25
C PRO A 180 8.39 25.70 5.45
N GLY A 181 8.33 27.03 5.34
CA GLY A 181 7.73 27.90 6.36
C GLY A 181 6.21 27.97 6.27
N LYS A 182 5.59 27.33 5.27
CA LYS A 182 4.15 27.33 5.01
C LYS A 182 3.60 25.91 4.96
N ARG A 183 2.32 25.76 5.33
CA ARG A 183 1.57 24.50 5.20
C ARG A 183 0.76 24.50 3.91
N VAL A 184 0.58 23.34 3.31
CA VAL A 184 -0.37 23.17 2.19
C VAL A 184 -1.79 23.26 2.73
N ILE A 185 -2.64 24.07 2.10
CA ILE A 185 -4.06 24.22 2.48
C ILE A 185 -5.03 23.76 1.41
N SER A 186 -4.64 23.78 0.14
CA SER A 186 -5.40 23.15 -0.94
C SER A 186 -4.46 22.69 -2.06
N ALA A 187 -4.86 21.61 -2.73
CA ALA A 187 -4.18 21.08 -3.90
C ALA A 187 -5.22 20.65 -4.93
N HIS A 188 -4.96 21.01 -6.19
CA HIS A 188 -5.73 20.58 -7.35
C HIS A 188 -4.77 19.86 -8.29
N ALA A 189 -5.19 18.73 -8.88
CA ALA A 189 -4.37 17.98 -9.81
C ALA A 189 -5.21 17.43 -10.97
N ILE A 190 -4.62 17.38 -12.17
CA ILE A 190 -5.19 16.78 -13.37
C ILE A 190 -4.26 15.67 -13.83
N PHE A 191 -4.74 14.43 -13.81
CA PHE A 191 -3.98 13.25 -14.26
C PHE A 191 -4.23 13.03 -15.76
N SER A 192 -3.24 13.38 -16.58
CA SER A 192 -3.36 13.38 -18.04
C SER A 192 -2.90 12.07 -18.68
N ARG A 193 -1.94 11.38 -18.07
CA ARG A 193 -1.38 10.12 -18.57
C ARG A 193 -1.07 9.16 -17.41
N PRO A 194 -1.11 7.83 -17.65
CA PRO A 194 -0.60 6.89 -16.67
C PRO A 194 0.93 7.01 -16.54
N ALA A 195 1.42 6.92 -15.31
CA ALA A 195 2.83 6.72 -14.99
C ALA A 195 3.08 5.26 -14.58
N VAL A 196 4.33 4.81 -14.71
CA VAL A 196 4.78 3.45 -14.33
C VAL A 196 5.76 3.50 -13.15
N PHE A 197 5.81 2.44 -12.34
CA PHE A 197 6.61 2.33 -11.12
C PHE A 197 8.09 1.98 -11.35
N ASP A 198 8.44 1.53 -12.55
CA ASP A 198 9.80 1.08 -12.90
C ASP A 198 10.74 2.22 -13.35
N ARG A 199 10.23 3.45 -13.42
CA ARG A 199 10.98 4.66 -13.79
C ARG A 199 10.63 5.80 -12.84
N THR A 200 11.57 6.69 -12.59
CA THR A 200 11.36 7.84 -11.70
C THR A 200 10.37 8.83 -12.31
N LEU A 201 9.80 9.67 -11.45
CA LEU A 201 8.97 10.80 -11.87
C LEU A 201 9.74 12.08 -11.60
N GLU A 202 9.82 12.94 -12.62
CA GLU A 202 10.35 14.30 -12.46
C GLU A 202 9.20 15.19 -12.00
N VAL A 203 9.43 15.98 -10.95
CA VAL A 203 8.42 16.86 -10.36
C VAL A 203 8.96 18.28 -10.36
N ALA A 204 8.51 19.09 -11.31
CA ALA A 204 8.92 20.47 -11.47
C ALA A 204 7.91 21.40 -10.80
N VAL A 205 8.41 22.32 -9.99
CA VAL A 205 7.60 23.34 -9.31
C VAL A 205 7.84 24.70 -9.97
N ASN A 206 6.78 25.49 -10.10
CA ASN A 206 6.87 26.88 -10.51
C ASN A 206 6.16 27.76 -9.48
N CYS A 207 6.96 28.59 -8.82
CA CYS A 207 6.50 29.58 -7.86
C CYS A 207 5.80 30.74 -8.56
N SER A 208 4.48 30.63 -8.75
CA SER A 208 3.67 31.72 -9.32
C SER A 208 3.66 32.97 -8.43
N ARG A 209 3.61 32.78 -7.10
CA ARG A 209 3.67 33.85 -6.11
C ARG A 209 4.18 33.34 -4.77
N VAL A 210 5.19 34.00 -4.20
CA VAL A 210 5.66 33.76 -2.83
C VAL A 210 5.46 35.03 -2.01
N GLY A 211 4.40 35.07 -1.21
CA GLY A 211 4.07 36.20 -0.34
C GLY A 211 4.42 35.92 1.13
N ARG A 212 4.23 36.94 2.00
CA ARG A 212 4.42 36.77 3.45
C ARG A 212 3.45 35.73 4.05
N SER A 213 2.17 35.82 3.67
CA SER A 213 1.11 34.96 4.25
C SER A 213 0.77 33.76 3.38
N PHE A 214 0.79 33.92 2.05
CA PHE A 214 0.39 32.88 1.11
C PHE A 214 1.43 32.65 0.04
N SER A 215 1.55 31.41 -0.42
CA SER A 215 2.27 31.03 -1.64
C SER A 215 1.34 30.29 -2.57
N THR A 216 1.45 30.55 -3.87
CA THR A 216 0.76 29.81 -4.93
C THR A 216 1.82 29.24 -5.83
N VAL A 217 1.81 27.91 -5.97
CA VAL A 217 2.74 27.19 -6.83
C VAL A 217 1.98 26.29 -7.79
N THR A 218 2.52 26.10 -8.98
CA THR A 218 2.05 25.06 -9.91
C THR A 218 3.09 23.94 -9.94
N VAL A 219 2.64 22.70 -10.05
CA VAL A 219 3.49 21.52 -10.09
C VAL A 219 3.21 20.76 -11.38
N GLU A 220 4.26 20.38 -12.12
CA GLU A 220 4.17 19.47 -13.25
C GLU A 220 4.93 18.18 -12.89
N ILE A 221 4.27 17.04 -13.08
CA ILE A 221 4.90 15.73 -13.00
C ILE A 221 5.10 15.21 -14.41
N SER A 222 6.32 14.82 -14.76
CA SER A 222 6.67 14.19 -16.03
C SER A 222 7.37 12.85 -15.85
N GLN A 223 7.26 11.97 -16.86
CA GLN A 223 7.99 10.72 -16.92
C GLN A 223 8.58 10.51 -18.32
N GLY A 224 9.91 10.43 -18.42
CA GLY A 224 10.60 10.32 -19.69
C GLY A 224 10.28 11.47 -20.66
N GLY A 225 10.21 12.70 -20.14
CA GLY A 225 9.89 13.90 -20.91
C GLY A 225 8.41 14.09 -21.27
N ASN A 226 7.51 13.20 -20.84
CA ASN A 226 6.07 13.31 -21.11
C ASN A 226 5.32 13.82 -19.86
N PRO A 227 4.50 14.88 -19.98
CA PRO A 227 3.66 15.34 -18.87
C PRO A 227 2.62 14.28 -18.47
N ILE A 228 2.63 13.93 -17.19
CA ILE A 228 1.77 12.93 -16.53
C ILE A 228 0.65 13.64 -15.77
N SER A 229 1.00 14.64 -14.96
CA SER A 229 0.05 15.37 -14.12
C SER A 229 0.44 16.85 -14.05
N THR A 230 -0.56 17.72 -13.93
CA THR A 230 -0.36 19.14 -13.61
C THR A 230 -1.24 19.50 -12.44
N GLY A 231 -0.72 20.28 -11.50
CA GLY A 231 -1.45 20.72 -10.33
C GLY A 231 -1.17 22.16 -9.92
N ALA A 232 -2.05 22.68 -9.07
CA ALA A 232 -1.92 23.99 -8.43
C ALA A 232 -2.11 23.82 -6.92
N VAL A 233 -1.23 24.43 -6.15
CA VAL A 233 -1.19 24.30 -4.69
C VAL A 233 -1.16 25.67 -4.05
N LEU A 234 -2.00 25.83 -3.03
CA LEU A 234 -2.03 27.02 -2.17
C LEU A 234 -1.42 26.64 -0.81
N LEU A 235 -0.49 27.46 -0.35
CA LEU A 235 0.16 27.34 0.95
C LEU A 235 -0.07 28.60 1.78
N ASP A 236 -0.16 28.44 3.10
CA ASP A 236 -0.24 29.56 4.04
C ASP A 236 0.79 29.46 5.19
N ALA A 237 1.12 30.60 5.80
CA ALA A 237 2.03 30.68 6.94
C ALA A 237 1.34 30.32 8.28
N GLY A 238 0.14 29.72 8.23
CA GLY A 238 -0.73 29.56 9.37
C GLY A 238 -1.56 30.81 9.70
N ALA A 239 -2.60 30.58 10.50
CA ALA A 239 -3.43 31.61 11.11
C ALA A 239 -3.82 31.13 12.51
N ASP A 240 -4.03 32.08 13.43
CA ASP A 240 -4.63 31.79 14.73
C ASP A 240 -6.04 31.21 14.53
N ASP A 241 -6.44 30.32 15.43
CA ASP A 241 -7.80 29.76 15.43
C ASP A 241 -8.80 30.81 15.94
N LEU A 242 -9.32 31.62 15.02
CA LEU A 242 -10.22 32.75 15.31
C LEU A 242 -11.69 32.45 15.00
N ILE A 243 -11.95 31.79 13.88
CA ILE A 243 -13.30 31.46 13.40
C ILE A 243 -13.29 30.02 12.93
N ARG A 244 -14.13 29.19 13.55
CA ARG A 244 -14.29 27.78 13.22
C ARG A 244 -15.75 27.45 12.96
N HIS A 245 -15.99 26.83 11.81
CA HIS A 245 -17.27 26.24 11.45
C HIS A 245 -16.97 25.04 10.56
N ASP A 246 -17.57 23.90 10.90
CA ASP A 246 -17.39 22.63 10.21
C ASP A 246 -18.79 22.02 10.00
N VAL A 247 -18.95 21.17 8.97
CA VAL A 247 -20.16 20.36 8.83
C VAL A 247 -20.20 19.31 9.95
N GLU A 248 -21.40 19.01 10.45
CA GLU A 248 -21.57 17.97 11.48
C GLU A 248 -21.16 16.61 10.92
N MET A 249 -20.44 15.83 11.72
CA MET A 249 -20.05 14.47 11.36
C MET A 249 -21.31 13.62 11.19
N LEU A 250 -21.40 12.91 10.06
CA LEU A 250 -22.54 12.04 9.78
C LEU A 250 -22.64 10.91 10.82
N ASP A 251 -23.86 10.60 11.25
CA ASP A 251 -24.16 9.48 12.14
C ASP A 251 -24.17 8.18 11.32
N VAL A 252 -23.03 7.50 11.30
CA VAL A 252 -22.80 6.23 10.60
C VAL A 252 -22.29 5.19 11.59
N VAL A 253 -22.39 3.90 11.24
CA VAL A 253 -21.84 2.83 12.08
C VAL A 253 -20.36 3.09 12.37
N GLY A 254 -19.97 2.93 13.65
CA GLY A 254 -18.58 3.09 14.08
C GLY A 254 -17.64 2.04 13.44
N PRO A 255 -16.32 2.24 13.56
CA PRO A 255 -15.34 1.37 12.91
C PRO A 255 -15.50 -0.10 13.30
N GLU A 256 -15.82 -0.43 14.55
CA GLU A 256 -16.00 -1.82 15.00
C GLU A 256 -17.19 -2.51 14.32
N GLY A 257 -18.20 -1.77 13.89
CA GLY A 257 -19.36 -2.29 13.17
C GLY A 257 -19.26 -2.20 11.65
N ALA A 258 -18.23 -1.53 11.11
CA ALA A 258 -17.95 -1.47 9.69
C ALA A 258 -17.16 -2.70 9.20
N LEU A 259 -17.28 -3.02 7.91
CA LEU A 259 -16.65 -4.21 7.32
C LEU A 259 -15.20 -3.92 6.94
N PRO A 260 -14.23 -4.77 7.32
CA PRO A 260 -12.83 -4.59 6.90
C PRO A 260 -12.72 -4.68 5.37
N TYR A 261 -11.84 -3.88 4.80
CA TYR A 261 -11.57 -3.88 3.36
C TYR A 261 -10.07 -3.79 3.10
N ASP A 262 -9.59 -4.64 2.20
CA ASP A 262 -8.18 -4.83 1.86
C ASP A 262 -7.84 -4.18 0.52
N PHE A 263 -6.85 -3.27 0.50
CA PHE A 263 -6.24 -2.72 -0.72
C PHE A 263 -4.80 -3.19 -0.97
N GLY A 264 -4.31 -4.12 -0.17
CA GLY A 264 -2.97 -4.70 -0.24
C GLY A 264 -1.88 -3.78 0.33
N LEU A 265 -2.24 -2.80 1.17
CA LEU A 265 -1.30 -1.86 1.80
C LEU A 265 -1.20 -2.09 3.31
N ILE A 266 -0.10 -2.70 3.74
CA ILE A 266 0.12 -3.05 5.15
C ILE A 266 0.20 -1.77 6.00
N GLY A 267 -0.38 -1.84 7.19
CA GLY A 267 -0.35 -0.72 8.13
C GLY A 267 -1.42 0.33 7.88
N ARG A 268 -2.27 0.15 6.85
CA ARG A 268 -3.50 0.91 6.67
C ARG A 268 -4.70 0.02 6.99
N GLU A 269 -5.33 0.29 8.12
CA GLU A 269 -6.65 -0.27 8.38
C GLU A 269 -7.70 0.55 7.63
N LEU A 270 -8.54 -0.16 6.90
CA LEU A 270 -9.68 0.41 6.21
C LEU A 270 -10.92 -0.42 6.51
N ARG A 271 -12.01 0.29 6.80
CA ARG A 271 -13.33 -0.31 6.98
C ARG A 271 -14.38 0.48 6.25
N ILE A 272 -15.27 -0.23 5.58
CA ILE A 272 -16.31 0.34 4.74
C ILE A 272 -17.66 0.11 5.41
N VAL A 273 -18.39 1.21 5.62
CA VAL A 273 -19.76 1.16 6.13
C VAL A 273 -20.65 0.44 5.12
N ASP A 274 -21.45 -0.51 5.60
CA ASP A 274 -22.41 -1.30 4.82
C ASP A 274 -21.82 -2.02 3.59
N GLY A 275 -20.49 -2.19 3.53
CA GLY A 275 -19.82 -2.76 2.37
C GLY A 275 -20.10 -1.98 1.08
N ALA A 276 -20.26 -0.66 1.16
CA ALA A 276 -20.62 0.20 0.03
C ALA A 276 -19.54 0.31 -1.07
N TYR A 277 -18.31 -0.11 -0.77
CA TYR A 277 -17.21 -0.21 -1.73
C TYR A 277 -17.15 -1.67 -2.22
N ASP A 278 -17.79 -1.94 -3.35
CA ASP A 278 -18.01 -3.29 -3.87
C ASP A 278 -17.55 -3.35 -5.33
N PRO A 279 -16.76 -4.36 -5.74
CA PRO A 279 -16.33 -4.52 -7.12
C PRO A 279 -17.42 -5.05 -8.07
N ASP A 280 -18.60 -5.44 -7.59
CA ASP A 280 -19.72 -5.88 -8.43
C ASP A 280 -20.18 -4.75 -9.38
N PRO A 281 -19.98 -4.88 -10.70
CA PRO A 281 -20.34 -3.84 -11.66
C PRO A 281 -21.86 -3.64 -11.81
N GLU A 282 -22.68 -4.58 -11.33
CA GLU A 282 -24.14 -4.51 -11.41
C GLU A 282 -24.77 -3.91 -10.14
N ARG A 283 -23.96 -3.57 -9.13
CA ARG A 283 -24.45 -3.01 -7.87
C ARG A 283 -24.93 -1.56 -8.07
N VAL A 284 -26.22 -1.34 -7.84
CA VAL A 284 -26.83 -0.01 -7.85
C VAL A 284 -27.07 0.50 -6.43
N ALA A 285 -26.54 1.69 -6.10
CA ALA A 285 -26.73 2.38 -4.82
C ALA A 285 -26.58 3.91 -4.96
N LYS A 286 -26.74 4.63 -3.85
CA LYS A 286 -26.42 6.07 -3.81
C LYS A 286 -24.92 6.27 -4.08
N PRO A 287 -24.52 7.40 -4.70
CA PRO A 287 -23.11 7.71 -4.93
C PRO A 287 -22.41 8.20 -3.65
N GLU A 288 -22.48 7.41 -2.59
CA GLU A 288 -22.00 7.72 -1.25
C GLU A 288 -21.24 6.50 -0.70
N ILE A 289 -20.00 6.73 -0.24
CA ILE A 289 -19.21 5.72 0.46
C ILE A 289 -18.69 6.35 1.74
N HIS A 290 -18.98 5.73 2.88
CA HIS A 290 -18.42 6.10 4.17
C HIS A 290 -17.35 5.08 4.56
N ALA A 291 -16.17 5.59 4.90
CA ALA A 291 -15.02 4.77 5.23
C ALA A 291 -14.37 5.25 6.53
N TRP A 292 -14.02 4.30 7.39
CA TRP A 292 -13.11 4.50 8.49
C TRP A 292 -11.72 4.09 8.05
N MET A 293 -10.74 4.96 8.28
CA MET A 293 -9.35 4.71 7.92
C MET A 293 -8.42 5.08 9.06
N ARG A 294 -7.41 4.25 9.28
CA ARG A 294 -6.39 4.47 10.29
C ARG A 294 -5.05 3.92 9.83
N HIS A 295 -4.00 4.72 9.96
CA HIS A 295 -2.63 4.27 9.71
C HIS A 295 -1.97 3.87 11.04
N ARG A 296 -1.30 2.72 11.07
CA ARG A 296 -0.58 2.20 12.24
C ARG A 296 0.72 2.99 12.51
N TRP A 297 1.23 3.64 11.48
CA TRP A 297 2.40 4.50 11.53
C TRP A 297 2.12 5.78 10.74
N GLN A 298 2.73 6.89 11.17
CA GLN A 298 2.71 8.15 10.45
C GLN A 298 4.13 8.73 10.38
N PRO A 299 4.49 9.47 9.31
CA PRO A 299 5.75 10.19 9.25
C PRO A 299 5.74 11.36 10.25
N ASP A 300 6.92 11.69 10.79
CA ASP A 300 7.08 12.88 11.64
C ASP A 300 6.85 14.18 10.85
N ASP A 301 7.23 14.13 9.56
CA ASP A 301 7.06 15.23 8.62
C ASP A 301 5.57 15.56 8.40
N PRO A 302 5.14 16.79 8.73
CA PRO A 302 3.74 17.21 8.56
C PRO A 302 3.30 17.22 7.09
N VAL A 303 4.19 17.53 6.14
CA VAL A 303 3.84 17.57 4.71
C VAL A 303 3.57 16.15 4.20
N LEU A 304 4.37 15.17 4.61
CA LEU A 304 4.12 13.76 4.28
C LEU A 304 2.83 13.24 4.93
N ARG A 305 2.47 13.72 6.14
CA ARG A 305 1.17 13.40 6.75
C ARG A 305 0.00 13.97 5.95
N GLN A 306 0.11 15.19 5.43
CA GLN A 306 -0.90 15.78 4.54
C GLN A 306 -1.04 15.00 3.23
N ALA A 307 0.08 14.64 2.60
CA ALA A 307 0.08 13.79 1.41
C ALA A 307 -0.60 12.45 1.67
N LEU A 308 -0.27 11.80 2.79
CA LEU A 308 -0.85 10.52 3.17
C LEU A 308 -2.35 10.60 3.47
N LEU A 309 -2.83 11.71 4.03
CA LEU A 309 -4.26 11.96 4.24
C LEU A 309 -5.01 12.12 2.90
N GLY A 310 -4.38 12.78 1.92
CA GLY A 310 -4.96 13.02 0.59
C GLY A 310 -4.96 11.78 -0.32
N GLN A 311 -3.92 10.95 -0.24
CA GLN A 311 -3.71 9.79 -1.13
C GLN A 311 -4.95 8.90 -1.35
N PRO A 312 -5.66 8.43 -0.31
CA PRO A 312 -6.76 7.49 -0.49
C PRO A 312 -8.02 8.12 -1.09
N THR A 313 -8.15 9.46 -1.11
CA THR A 313 -9.37 10.15 -1.58
C THR A 313 -9.74 9.83 -3.03
N THR A 314 -8.74 9.48 -3.86
CA THR A 314 -8.97 9.09 -5.26
C THR A 314 -9.68 7.74 -5.39
N HIS A 315 -9.59 6.86 -4.39
CA HIS A 315 -10.26 5.56 -4.40
C HIS A 315 -11.76 5.74 -4.15
N TRP A 316 -12.11 6.44 -3.08
CA TRP A 316 -13.51 6.61 -2.64
C TRP A 316 -14.34 7.37 -3.66
N THR A 317 -13.76 8.40 -4.26
CA THR A 317 -14.46 9.25 -5.23
C THR A 317 -14.82 8.48 -6.49
N ILE A 318 -13.91 7.60 -6.97
CA ILE A 318 -14.18 6.74 -8.13
C ILE A 318 -15.21 5.68 -7.76
N GLY A 319 -15.02 4.98 -6.63
CA GLY A 319 -15.94 3.94 -6.19
C GLY A 319 -17.37 4.45 -6.02
N ALA A 320 -17.55 5.60 -5.37
CA ALA A 320 -18.86 6.21 -5.18
C ALA A 320 -19.52 6.60 -6.51
N ALA A 321 -18.75 7.06 -7.49
CA ALA A 321 -19.27 7.43 -8.81
C ALA A 321 -19.71 6.22 -9.66
N MET A 322 -19.32 4.99 -9.30
CA MET A 322 -19.71 3.75 -9.99
C MET A 322 -21.01 3.13 -9.45
N LEU A 323 -21.57 3.66 -8.36
CA LEU A 323 -22.77 3.10 -7.72
C LEU A 323 -24.11 3.45 -8.41
N PRO A 324 -24.32 4.61 -9.04
CA PRO A 324 -25.59 4.92 -9.71
C PRO A 324 -25.82 4.15 -11.01
#